data_AF-U9TSH7-F1
#
_entry.id   AF-U9TSH7-F1
#
_cell.length_a   1.000
_cell.length_b   1.000
_cell.length_c   1.000
_cell.angle_alpha   90.00
_cell.angle_beta   90.00
_cell.angle_gamma   90.00
#
_symmetry.space_group_name_H-M   'P 1'
#
loop_
_entity.id
_entity.type
_entity.pdbx_description
1 polymer ?
#
loop_
_entity_poly.entity_id
_entity_poly.type
_entity_poly.pdbx_seq_one_letter_code
_entity_poly.pdbx_strand_id
1 'polypeptide(L)'
;MEQQSDIIKEIIALKDKFNSDEQIEAFKEVAENVRKFEEITTQKSEELRKELRMLNRKLTTIKAGAKKSTDQNDPNFNDLIAKHEREKFELDELNAQLEMEEKELEEESYSLCKELEELENMSVEDETLPKDDNISLQLHLYRKLGIQFIEDENTHELKARIESPDGNDIHTVVIDDRHSQYFMTNHLWELTTGSS
;
A
#
# COMPACT_ATOMS: atom_id res chain seq x y z
N MET A 1 121.40 32.36 -14.31
CA MET A 1 120.75 31.88 -13.07
C MET A 1 119.48 32.66 -12.72
N GLU A 2 119.32 33.93 -13.14
CA GLU A 2 118.10 34.71 -12.85
C GLU A 2 116.83 34.17 -13.53
N GLN A 3 116.89 33.76 -14.80
CA GLN A 3 115.72 33.23 -15.52
C GLN A 3 115.13 31.94 -14.92
N GLN A 4 115.97 31.08 -14.32
CA GLN A 4 115.49 29.87 -13.64
C GLN A 4 114.77 30.18 -12.33
N SER A 5 115.19 31.24 -11.63
CA SER A 5 114.51 31.70 -10.41
C SER A 5 113.11 32.25 -10.72
N ASP A 6 112.92 32.95 -11.84
CA ASP A 6 111.61 33.52 -12.17
C ASP A 6 110.60 32.47 -12.64
N ILE A 7 111.03 31.45 -13.38
CA ILE A 7 110.18 30.30 -13.74
C ILE A 7 109.72 29.56 -12.48
N ILE A 8 110.61 29.36 -11.50
CA ILE A 8 110.25 28.68 -10.25
C ILE A 8 109.22 29.51 -9.45
N LYS A 9 109.37 30.84 -9.39
CA LYS A 9 108.37 31.71 -8.76
C LYS A 9 107.03 31.65 -9.47
N GLU A 10 107.03 31.61 -10.79
CA GLU A 10 105.80 31.52 -11.59
C GLU A 10 105.11 30.16 -11.41
N ILE A 11 105.86 29.06 -11.31
CA ILE A 11 105.35 27.71 -10.98
C ILE A 11 104.76 27.68 -9.57
N ILE A 12 105.39 28.33 -8.58
CA ILE A 12 104.86 28.42 -7.21
C ILE A 12 103.57 29.26 -7.19
N ALA A 13 103.54 30.40 -7.89
CA ALA A 13 102.33 31.22 -8.02
C ALA A 13 101.20 30.49 -8.77
N LEU A 14 101.54 29.64 -9.75
CA LEU A 14 100.58 28.78 -10.44
C LEU A 14 100.09 27.65 -9.54
N LYS A 15 100.92 27.11 -8.65
CA LYS A 15 100.54 26.11 -7.63
C LYS A 15 99.57 26.70 -6.61
N ASP A 16 99.80 27.94 -6.16
CA ASP A 16 98.87 28.63 -5.25
C ASP A 16 97.55 28.97 -5.95
N LYS A 17 97.58 29.24 -7.26
CA LYS A 17 96.35 29.35 -8.09
C LYS A 17 95.66 27.99 -8.28
N PHE A 18 96.41 26.89 -8.26
CA PHE A 18 95.89 25.51 -8.26
C PHE A 18 95.70 25.03 -6.81
N ASN A 19 94.79 25.71 -6.12
CA ASN A 19 94.47 25.52 -4.71
C ASN A 19 93.85 24.11 -4.49
N SER A 20 94.71 23.09 -4.45
CA SER A 20 94.32 21.68 -4.44
C SER A 20 93.58 21.32 -3.15
N ASP A 21 93.87 22.01 -2.06
CA ASP A 21 93.19 21.83 -0.77
C ASP A 21 91.74 22.31 -0.82
N GLU A 22 91.46 23.42 -1.52
CA GLU A 22 90.10 23.92 -1.75
C GLU A 22 89.29 22.94 -2.60
N GLN A 23 89.93 22.33 -3.61
CA GLN A 23 89.30 21.27 -4.41
C GLN A 23 89.04 20.02 -3.56
N ILE A 24 89.99 19.59 -2.72
CA ILE A 24 89.82 18.45 -1.82
C ILE A 24 88.67 18.70 -0.83
N GLU A 25 88.55 19.92 -0.30
CA GLU A 25 87.47 20.28 0.60
C GLU A 25 86.11 20.29 -0.11
N ALA A 26 86.04 20.85 -1.34
CA ALA A 26 84.84 20.77 -2.18
C ALA A 26 84.47 19.32 -2.53
N PHE A 27 85.45 18.44 -2.79
CA PHE A 27 85.19 17.01 -3.01
C PHE A 27 84.65 16.32 -1.76
N LYS A 28 85.15 16.66 -0.56
CA LYS A 28 84.58 16.15 0.70
C LYS A 28 83.15 16.65 0.90
N GLU A 29 82.89 17.92 0.65
CA GLU A 29 81.54 18.49 0.74
C GLU A 29 80.58 17.79 -0.23
N VAL A 30 81.00 17.57 -1.48
CA VAL A 30 80.22 16.81 -2.46
C VAL A 30 80.00 15.37 -1.98
N ALA A 31 81.01 14.69 -1.44
CA ALA A 31 80.87 13.34 -0.91
C ALA A 31 79.89 13.28 0.27
N GLU A 32 79.93 14.26 1.18
CA GLU A 32 78.96 14.38 2.26
C GLU A 32 77.54 14.66 1.73
N ASN A 33 77.40 15.51 0.73
CA ASN A 33 76.12 15.81 0.11
C ASN A 33 75.53 14.60 -0.62
N VAL A 34 76.37 13.80 -1.29
CA VAL A 34 75.98 12.51 -1.90
C VAL A 34 75.52 11.54 -0.82
N ARG A 35 76.25 11.43 0.30
CA ARG A 35 75.84 10.58 1.42
C ARG A 35 74.51 11.02 2.04
N LYS A 36 74.33 12.33 2.27
CA LYS A 36 73.04 12.88 2.73
C LYS A 36 71.92 12.59 1.74
N PHE A 37 72.19 12.67 0.44
CA PHE A 37 71.23 12.33 -0.59
C PHE A 37 70.86 10.85 -0.59
N GLU A 38 71.82 9.94 -0.42
CA GLU A 38 71.58 8.50 -0.25
C GLU A 38 70.75 8.20 1.00
N GLU A 39 71.05 8.86 2.12
CA GLU A 39 70.27 8.72 3.36
C GLU A 39 68.83 9.23 3.19
N ILE A 40 68.62 10.36 2.51
CA ILE A 40 67.26 10.88 2.22
C ILE A 40 66.50 9.97 1.27
N THR A 41 67.17 9.47 0.21
CA THR A 41 66.51 8.61 -0.78
C THR A 41 66.14 7.25 -0.19
N THR A 42 67.00 6.66 0.64
CA THR A 42 66.68 5.42 1.36
C THR A 42 65.52 5.63 2.33
N GLN A 43 65.52 6.70 3.13
CA GLN A 43 64.41 7.05 4.02
C GLN A 43 63.08 7.20 3.27
N LYS A 44 63.05 7.99 2.18
CA LYS A 44 61.85 8.14 1.34
C LYS A 44 61.38 6.81 0.76
N SER A 45 62.31 5.95 0.33
CA SER A 45 61.97 4.63 -0.20
C SER A 45 61.32 3.73 0.86
N GLU A 46 61.78 3.81 2.11
CA GLU A 46 61.21 3.06 3.23
C GLU A 46 59.84 3.59 3.65
N GLU A 47 59.65 4.90 3.67
CA GLU A 47 58.35 5.55 3.92
C GLU A 47 57.31 5.13 2.89
N LEU A 48 57.62 5.23 1.60
CA LEU A 48 56.72 4.79 0.53
C LEU A 48 56.40 3.29 0.63
N ARG A 49 57.38 2.45 0.99
CA ARG A 49 57.14 1.01 1.22
C ARG A 49 56.22 0.78 2.41
N LYS A 50 56.33 1.54 3.49
CA LYS A 50 55.44 1.47 4.66
C LYS A 50 54.02 1.88 4.28
N GLU A 51 53.87 2.99 3.56
CA GLU A 51 52.56 3.46 3.06
C GLU A 51 51.90 2.43 2.14
N LEU A 52 52.64 1.90 1.17
CA LEU A 52 52.15 0.84 0.28
C LEU A 52 51.73 -0.41 1.07
N ARG A 53 52.47 -0.80 2.09
CA ARG A 53 52.11 -1.95 2.94
C ARG A 53 50.84 -1.68 3.74
N MET A 54 50.66 -0.47 4.27
CA MET A 54 49.44 -0.07 4.97
C MET A 54 48.24 -0.04 4.01
N LEU A 55 48.41 0.52 2.82
CA LEU A 55 47.35 0.58 1.81
C LEU A 55 46.97 -0.81 1.32
N ASN A 56 47.95 -1.69 1.08
CA ASN A 56 47.70 -3.07 0.69
C ASN A 56 46.94 -3.82 1.79
N ARG A 57 47.30 -3.64 3.07
CA ARG A 57 46.52 -4.18 4.20
C ARG A 57 45.09 -3.67 4.18
N LYS A 58 44.86 -2.36 4.06
CA LYS A 58 43.51 -1.79 3.95
C LYS A 58 42.73 -2.39 2.77
N LEU A 59 43.36 -2.52 1.61
CA LEU A 59 42.76 -3.14 0.42
C LEU A 59 42.38 -4.59 0.71
N THR A 60 43.26 -5.39 1.31
CA THR A 60 42.96 -6.78 1.66
C THR A 60 41.80 -6.88 2.65
N THR A 61 41.72 -5.98 3.64
CA THR A 61 40.60 -5.93 4.59
C THR A 61 39.29 -5.56 3.89
N ILE A 62 39.29 -4.54 3.02
CA ILE A 62 38.10 -4.14 2.25
C ILE A 62 37.68 -5.26 1.31
N LYS A 63 38.62 -5.91 0.61
CA LYS A 63 38.34 -7.03 -0.30
C LYS A 63 37.78 -8.23 0.44
N ALA A 64 38.29 -8.53 1.64
CA ALA A 64 37.73 -9.58 2.50
C ALA A 64 36.32 -9.22 2.99
N GLY A 65 36.09 -7.96 3.36
CA GLY A 65 34.76 -7.45 3.75
C GLY A 65 33.75 -7.51 2.61
N ALA A 66 34.12 -7.07 1.41
CA ALA A 66 33.26 -7.10 0.22
C ALA A 66 32.90 -8.54 -0.20
N LYS A 67 33.87 -9.46 -0.17
CA LYS A 67 33.59 -10.88 -0.40
C LYS A 67 32.63 -11.45 0.64
N LYS A 68 32.85 -11.13 1.92
CA LYS A 68 31.97 -11.56 3.01
C LYS A 68 30.55 -11.01 2.83
N SER A 69 30.35 -9.75 2.41
CA SER A 69 29.01 -9.22 2.16
C SER A 69 28.32 -9.85 0.95
N THR A 70 29.08 -10.25 -0.08
CA THR A 70 28.53 -10.99 -1.21
C THR A 70 28.16 -12.42 -0.83
N ASP A 71 29.01 -13.12 -0.06
CA ASP A 71 28.71 -14.47 0.43
C ASP A 71 27.59 -14.47 1.49
N GLN A 72 27.44 -13.38 2.27
CA GLN A 72 26.35 -13.19 3.26
C GLN A 72 25.03 -12.71 2.64
N ASN A 73 24.97 -12.43 1.33
CA ASN A 73 23.68 -12.50 0.63
C ASN A 73 23.32 -13.98 0.51
N ASP A 74 22.96 -14.55 1.66
CA ASP A 74 22.72 -15.96 1.87
C ASP A 74 21.56 -16.44 0.99
N PRO A 75 21.54 -17.73 0.59
CA PRO A 75 20.39 -18.35 -0.05
C PRO A 75 19.07 -18.10 0.71
N ASN A 76 19.14 -17.93 2.04
CA ASN A 76 18.00 -17.57 2.89
C ASN A 76 17.31 -16.25 2.49
N PHE A 77 18.07 -15.24 2.02
CA PHE A 77 17.46 -13.98 1.60
C PHE A 77 16.73 -14.14 0.26
N ASN A 78 17.31 -14.89 -0.67
CA ASN A 78 16.65 -15.23 -1.94
C ASN A 78 15.43 -16.14 -1.71
N ASP A 79 15.50 -17.08 -0.78
CA ASP A 79 14.38 -17.93 -0.40
C ASP A 79 13.25 -17.12 0.27
N LEU A 80 13.61 -16.13 1.09
CA LEU A 80 12.64 -15.21 1.71
C LEU A 80 12.00 -14.30 0.66
N ILE A 81 12.77 -13.79 -0.31
CA ILE A 81 12.23 -13.03 -1.45
C ILE A 81 11.27 -13.92 -2.24
N ALA A 82 11.67 -15.13 -2.61
CA ALA A 82 10.83 -16.05 -3.36
C ALA A 82 9.54 -16.42 -2.61
N LYS A 83 9.61 -16.53 -1.27
CA LYS A 83 8.42 -16.73 -0.42
C LYS A 83 7.49 -15.52 -0.47
N HIS A 84 8.02 -14.32 -0.31
CA HIS A 84 7.22 -13.09 -0.40
C HIS A 84 6.66 -12.84 -1.81
N GLU A 85 7.37 -13.23 -2.87
CA GLU A 85 6.86 -13.13 -4.24
C GLU A 85 5.67 -14.06 -4.47
N ARG A 86 5.70 -15.29 -3.91
CA ARG A 86 4.55 -16.20 -3.94
C ARG A 86 3.38 -15.66 -3.13
N GLU A 87 3.62 -15.21 -1.90
CA GLU A 87 2.59 -14.61 -1.04
C GLU A 87 1.96 -13.39 -1.73
N LYS A 88 2.76 -12.54 -2.39
CA LYS A 88 2.26 -11.42 -3.15
C LYS A 88 1.38 -11.87 -4.32
N PHE A 89 1.82 -12.87 -5.08
CA PHE A 89 1.03 -13.41 -6.19
C PHE A 89 -0.31 -13.99 -5.72
N GLU A 90 -0.31 -14.74 -4.61
CA GLU A 90 -1.53 -15.29 -4.01
C GLU A 90 -2.48 -14.17 -3.54
N LEU A 91 -1.96 -13.10 -2.94
CA LEU A 91 -2.76 -11.94 -2.53
C LEU A 91 -3.30 -11.15 -3.72
N ASP A 92 -2.50 -10.98 -4.78
CA ASP A 92 -2.93 -10.31 -6.01
C ASP A 92 -4.02 -11.12 -6.72
N GLU A 93 -3.93 -12.45 -6.72
CA GLU A 93 -4.97 -13.35 -7.24
C GLU A 93 -6.26 -13.28 -6.41
N LEU A 94 -6.14 -13.32 -5.08
CA LEU A 94 -7.29 -13.20 -4.18
C LEU A 94 -7.99 -11.83 -4.33
N ASN A 95 -7.21 -10.74 -4.42
CA ASN A 95 -7.76 -9.41 -4.65
C ASN A 95 -8.49 -9.33 -6.00
N ALA A 96 -7.94 -9.93 -7.06
CA ALA A 96 -8.61 -9.96 -8.36
C ALA A 96 -9.94 -10.74 -8.31
N GLN A 97 -10.01 -11.83 -7.54
CA GLN A 97 -11.25 -12.56 -7.31
C GLN A 97 -12.28 -11.72 -6.53
N LEU A 98 -11.85 -11.05 -5.46
CA LEU A 98 -12.73 -10.18 -4.68
C LEU A 98 -13.23 -8.98 -5.49
N GLU A 99 -12.39 -8.36 -6.32
CA GLU A 99 -12.81 -7.28 -7.22
C GLU A 99 -13.80 -7.74 -8.30
N MET A 100 -13.78 -9.02 -8.67
CA MET A 100 -14.76 -9.60 -9.59
C MET A 100 -16.09 -9.86 -8.87
N GLU A 101 -16.06 -10.44 -7.69
CA GLU A 101 -17.26 -10.67 -6.86
C GLU A 101 -17.92 -9.34 -6.45
N GLU A 102 -17.13 -8.31 -6.12
CA GLU A 102 -17.64 -6.96 -5.83
C GLU A 102 -18.40 -6.39 -7.04
N LYS A 103 -17.83 -6.51 -8.25
CA LYS A 103 -18.51 -6.05 -9.47
C LYS A 103 -19.79 -6.82 -9.75
N GLU A 104 -19.79 -8.14 -9.56
CA GLU A 104 -20.99 -8.97 -9.74
C GLU A 104 -22.10 -8.55 -8.76
N LEU A 105 -21.75 -8.32 -7.49
CA LEU A 105 -22.68 -7.83 -6.46
C LEU A 105 -23.18 -6.41 -6.75
N GLU A 106 -22.32 -5.52 -7.24
CA GLU A 106 -22.71 -4.17 -7.66
C GLU A 106 -23.69 -4.21 -8.84
N GLU A 107 -23.45 -5.09 -9.82
CA GLU A 107 -24.36 -5.30 -10.95
C GLU A 107 -25.72 -5.87 -10.50
N GLU A 108 -25.71 -6.85 -9.59
CA GLU A 108 -26.94 -7.40 -9.01
C GLU A 108 -27.70 -6.33 -8.22
N SER A 109 -27.02 -5.60 -7.34
CA SER A 109 -27.64 -4.50 -6.58
C SER A 109 -28.21 -3.42 -7.49
N TYR A 110 -27.51 -3.06 -8.57
CA TYR A 110 -28.01 -2.09 -9.54
C TYR A 110 -29.27 -2.60 -10.24
N SER A 111 -29.29 -3.88 -10.63
CA SER A 111 -30.46 -4.49 -11.26
C SER A 111 -31.68 -4.52 -10.32
N LEU A 112 -31.49 -4.88 -9.05
CA LEU A 112 -32.56 -4.90 -8.04
C LEU A 112 -33.09 -3.50 -7.73
N CYS A 113 -32.21 -2.51 -7.62
CA CYS A 113 -32.63 -1.12 -7.45
C CYS A 113 -33.48 -0.63 -8.63
N LYS A 114 -33.12 -1.03 -9.85
CA LYS A 114 -33.88 -0.69 -11.05
C LYS A 114 -35.24 -1.39 -11.08
N GLU A 115 -35.30 -2.68 -10.75
CA GLU A 115 -36.57 -3.42 -10.64
C GLU A 115 -37.48 -2.80 -9.56
N LEU A 116 -36.90 -2.37 -8.44
CA LEU A 116 -37.64 -1.68 -7.39
C LEU A 116 -38.21 -0.35 -7.89
N GLU A 117 -37.42 0.46 -8.59
CA GLU A 117 -37.88 1.72 -9.21
C GLU A 117 -39.00 1.46 -10.25
N GLU A 118 -38.87 0.40 -11.06
CA GLU A 118 -39.91 -0.02 -12.00
C GLU A 118 -41.22 -0.41 -11.28
N LEU A 119 -41.14 -1.15 -10.16
CA LEU A 119 -42.30 -1.52 -9.35
C LEU A 119 -42.95 -0.35 -8.61
N GLU A 120 -42.14 0.57 -8.05
CA GLU A 120 -42.65 1.79 -7.42
C GLU A 120 -43.45 2.62 -8.43
N ASN A 121 -42.93 2.77 -9.64
CA ASN A 121 -43.63 3.49 -10.71
C ASN A 121 -44.90 2.76 -11.19
N MET A 122 -44.88 1.42 -11.28
CA MET A 122 -46.07 0.63 -11.64
C MET A 122 -47.19 0.75 -10.60
N SER A 123 -46.87 0.82 -9.30
CA SER A 123 -47.88 0.96 -8.24
C SER A 123 -48.70 2.25 -8.36
N VAL A 124 -48.14 3.30 -8.97
CA VAL A 124 -48.81 4.59 -9.17
C VAL A 124 -49.76 4.56 -10.37
N GLU A 125 -49.51 3.72 -11.37
CA GLU A 125 -50.34 3.63 -12.57
C GLU A 125 -51.57 2.73 -12.38
N ASP A 126 -51.47 1.65 -11.58
CA ASP A 126 -52.63 0.83 -11.18
C ASP A 126 -53.53 1.53 -10.12
N GLU A 127 -53.05 2.61 -9.49
CA GLU A 127 -53.85 3.54 -8.68
C GLU A 127 -54.51 4.66 -9.50
N THR A 128 -54.60 4.53 -10.83
CA THR A 128 -55.53 5.35 -11.62
C THR A 128 -56.98 4.91 -11.33
N LEU A 129 -57.44 5.33 -10.15
CA LEU A 129 -58.81 5.26 -9.65
C LEU A 129 -59.80 5.42 -10.80
N PRO A 130 -60.76 4.49 -10.97
CA PRO A 130 -61.93 4.74 -11.79
C PRO A 130 -62.62 5.99 -11.24
N LYS A 131 -62.38 7.12 -11.90
CA LYS A 131 -63.06 8.39 -11.61
C LYS A 131 -64.53 8.16 -11.88
N ASP A 132 -65.31 8.03 -10.79
CA ASP A 132 -66.73 8.44 -10.62
C ASP A 132 -67.61 7.46 -9.81
N ASP A 133 -67.11 6.29 -9.40
CA ASP A 133 -67.91 5.38 -8.58
C ASP A 133 -67.71 5.64 -7.08
N ASN A 134 -68.70 6.24 -6.41
CA ASN A 134 -68.72 6.40 -4.95
C ASN A 134 -68.45 5.08 -4.20
N ILE A 135 -68.80 3.94 -4.80
CA ILE A 135 -68.60 2.60 -4.26
C ILE A 135 -67.11 2.23 -4.26
N SER A 136 -66.35 2.57 -5.31
CA SER A 136 -64.91 2.29 -5.37
C SER A 136 -64.13 3.12 -4.37
N LEU A 137 -64.52 4.39 -4.16
CA LEU A 137 -63.95 5.25 -3.12
C LEU A 137 -64.28 4.75 -1.71
N GLN A 138 -65.52 4.31 -1.47
CA GLN A 138 -65.91 3.69 -0.20
C GLN A 138 -65.12 2.40 0.04
N LEU A 139 -64.99 1.53 -0.96
CA LEU A 139 -64.16 0.32 -0.89
C LEU A 139 -62.69 0.63 -0.62
N HIS A 140 -62.13 1.66 -1.26
CA HIS A 140 -60.75 2.10 -1.00
C HIS A 140 -60.59 2.62 0.43
N LEU A 141 -61.56 3.38 0.94
CA LEU A 141 -61.57 3.85 2.33
C LEU A 141 -61.64 2.67 3.32
N TYR A 142 -62.48 1.67 3.07
CA TYR A 142 -62.57 0.47 3.89
C TYR A 142 -61.28 -0.36 3.85
N ARG A 143 -60.61 -0.46 2.69
CA ARG A 143 -59.29 -1.11 2.58
C ARG A 143 -58.20 -0.36 3.34
N LYS A 144 -58.18 0.97 3.27
CA LYS A 144 -57.25 1.80 4.08
C LYS A 144 -57.50 1.69 5.57
N LEU A 145 -58.73 1.40 5.97
CA LEU A 145 -59.09 1.09 7.35
C LEU A 145 -58.68 -0.33 7.78
N GLY A 146 -58.03 -1.10 6.90
CA GLY A 146 -57.58 -2.46 7.18
C GLY A 146 -58.66 -3.53 7.00
N ILE A 147 -59.83 -3.20 6.44
CA ILE A 147 -60.94 -4.15 6.24
C ILE A 147 -60.92 -4.67 4.80
N GLN A 148 -60.60 -5.94 4.63
CA GLN A 148 -60.62 -6.65 3.35
C GLN A 148 -61.70 -7.73 3.35
N PHE A 149 -62.64 -7.64 2.42
CA PHE A 149 -63.65 -8.68 2.21
C PHE A 149 -63.10 -9.73 1.23
N ILE A 150 -63.15 -10.99 1.65
CA ILE A 150 -62.74 -12.16 0.87
C ILE A 150 -63.96 -13.07 0.79
N GLU A 151 -64.43 -13.34 -0.41
CA GLU A 151 -65.44 -14.40 -0.64
C GLU A 151 -64.70 -15.71 -0.89
N ASP A 152 -64.99 -16.74 -0.11
CA ASP A 152 -64.37 -18.07 -0.28
C ASP A 152 -65.10 -18.82 -1.41
N GLU A 153 -64.38 -19.15 -2.49
CA GLU A 153 -64.93 -19.75 -3.72
C GLU A 153 -65.66 -21.09 -3.49
N ASN A 154 -65.36 -21.79 -2.39
CA ASN A 154 -65.95 -23.10 -2.09
C ASN A 154 -67.20 -23.05 -1.21
N THR A 155 -67.38 -22.01 -0.40
CA THR A 155 -68.49 -21.94 0.58
C THR A 155 -69.44 -20.76 0.36
N HIS A 156 -69.11 -19.80 -0.53
CA HIS A 156 -69.83 -18.53 -0.68
C HIS A 156 -70.02 -17.78 0.65
N GLU A 157 -69.17 -18.05 1.64
CA GLU A 157 -69.17 -17.36 2.92
C GLU A 157 -68.27 -16.12 2.82
N LEU A 158 -68.81 -14.97 3.20
CA LEU A 158 -68.09 -13.71 3.23
C LEU A 158 -67.20 -13.66 4.47
N LYS A 159 -65.89 -13.66 4.27
CA LYS A 159 -64.89 -13.51 5.34
C LYS A 159 -64.30 -12.11 5.28
N ALA A 160 -64.38 -11.37 6.38
CA ALA A 160 -63.71 -10.08 6.52
C ALA A 160 -62.37 -10.30 7.25
N ARG A 161 -61.28 -9.93 6.60
CA ARG A 161 -59.96 -9.81 7.22
C ARG A 161 -59.80 -8.38 7.70
N ILE A 162 -59.46 -8.21 8.97
CA ILE A 162 -59.27 -6.91 9.63
C ILE A 162 -57.83 -6.87 10.12
N GLU A 163 -57.09 -5.85 9.69
CA GLU A 163 -55.74 -5.57 10.14
C GLU A 163 -55.78 -4.42 11.16
N SER A 164 -55.19 -4.65 12.33
CA SER A 164 -55.05 -3.63 13.37
C SER A 164 -54.13 -2.49 12.90
N PRO A 165 -54.39 -1.22 13.28
CA PRO A 165 -53.58 -0.07 12.86
C PRO A 165 -52.09 -0.17 13.25
N ASP A 166 -51.76 -0.97 14.28
CA ASP A 166 -50.40 -1.21 14.74
C ASP A 166 -49.70 -2.37 13.99
N GLY A 167 -50.36 -2.98 13.01
CA GLY A 167 -49.80 -4.00 12.11
C GLY A 167 -49.48 -5.35 12.77
N ASN A 168 -49.82 -5.54 14.04
CA ASN A 168 -49.39 -6.70 14.82
C ASN A 168 -50.43 -7.83 14.92
N ASP A 169 -51.70 -7.57 14.59
CA ASP A 169 -52.77 -8.57 14.67
C ASP A 169 -53.70 -8.54 13.44
N ILE A 170 -53.92 -9.72 12.85
CA ILE A 170 -54.81 -9.97 11.72
C ILE A 170 -55.96 -10.84 12.19
N HIS A 171 -57.17 -10.28 12.23
CA HIS A 171 -58.38 -11.01 12.61
C HIS A 171 -59.18 -11.40 11.37
N THR A 172 -59.54 -12.68 11.27
CA THR A 172 -60.47 -13.14 10.22
C THR A 172 -61.83 -13.40 10.85
N VAL A 173 -62.81 -12.60 10.47
CA VAL A 173 -64.20 -12.70 10.95
C VAL A 173 -65.07 -13.26 9.83
N VAL A 174 -65.73 -14.39 10.08
CA VAL A 174 -66.73 -14.94 9.15
C VAL A 174 -68.05 -14.20 9.37
N ILE A 175 -68.60 -13.61 8.31
CA ILE A 175 -69.89 -12.95 8.35
C ILE A 175 -70.96 -14.02 8.10
N ASP A 176 -71.56 -14.52 9.18
CA ASP A 176 -72.67 -15.47 9.15
C ASP A 176 -73.97 -14.81 9.63
N ASP A 177 -75.09 -15.16 9.01
CA ASP A 177 -76.44 -14.61 9.26
C ASP A 177 -77.01 -15.06 10.63
N ARG A 178 -76.24 -15.87 11.37
CA ARG A 178 -76.55 -16.33 12.73
C ARG A 178 -76.37 -15.26 13.80
N HIS A 179 -75.61 -14.21 13.52
CA HIS A 179 -75.33 -13.13 14.47
C HIS A 179 -76.09 -11.86 14.10
N SER A 180 -76.60 -11.13 15.10
CA SER A 180 -77.29 -9.86 14.86
C SER A 180 -76.34 -8.84 14.21
N GLN A 181 -76.84 -8.09 13.23
CA GLN A 181 -76.10 -7.01 12.56
C GLN A 181 -75.47 -6.01 13.55
N TYR A 182 -76.14 -5.75 14.66
CA TYR A 182 -75.63 -4.90 15.74
C TYR A 182 -74.41 -5.50 16.45
N PHE A 183 -74.41 -6.81 16.69
CA PHE A 183 -73.30 -7.52 17.33
C PHE A 183 -72.07 -7.53 16.41
N MET A 184 -72.27 -7.87 15.13
CA MET A 184 -71.19 -7.89 14.15
C MET A 184 -70.58 -6.50 13.96
N THR A 185 -71.41 -5.45 13.89
CA THR A 185 -70.92 -4.07 13.71
C THR A 185 -70.06 -3.61 14.89
N ASN A 186 -70.51 -3.83 16.13
CA ASN A 186 -69.71 -3.46 17.30
C ASN A 186 -68.41 -4.25 17.39
N HIS A 187 -68.45 -5.56 17.08
CA HIS A 187 -67.26 -6.41 17.09
C HIS A 187 -66.22 -5.97 16.05
N LEU A 188 -66.65 -5.62 14.82
CA LEU A 188 -65.74 -5.10 13.78
C LEU A 188 -65.13 -3.75 14.19
N TRP A 189 -65.90 -2.86 14.80
CA TRP A 189 -65.38 -1.58 15.30
C TRP A 189 -64.39 -1.75 16.46
N GLU A 190 -64.65 -2.66 17.41
CA GLU A 190 -63.71 -2.97 18.50
C GLU A 190 -62.38 -3.51 17.98
N LEU A 191 -62.41 -4.35 16.95
CA LEU A 191 -61.21 -4.91 16.34
C LEU A 191 -60.39 -3.88 15.54
N THR A 192 -61.05 -2.87 14.95
CA THR A 192 -60.38 -1.82 14.16
C THR A 192 -59.82 -0.68 15.01
N THR A 193 -60.47 -0.33 16.12
CA THR A 193 -60.03 0.78 16.99
C THR A 193 -59.11 0.33 18.13
N GLY A 194 -58.91 -0.98 18.29
CA GLY A 194 -58.34 -1.57 19.49
C GLY A 194 -59.29 -1.41 20.68
N SER A 195 -59.45 -2.44 21.50
CA SER A 195 -60.13 -2.24 22.78
C SER A 195 -59.28 -1.29 23.62
N SER A 196 -59.86 -0.19 24.10
CA SER A 196 -59.29 0.50 25.27
C SER A 196 -59.20 -0.43 26.47
#